data_AF-A0A0L0DSX6-F1
#
_entry.id   AF-A0A0L0DSX6-F1
#
_cell.length_a   1.000
_cell.length_b   1.000
_cell.length_c   1.000
_cell.angle_alpha   90.00
_cell.angle_beta   90.00
_cell.angle_gamma   90.00
#
_symmetry.space_group_name_H-M   'P 1'
#
loop_
_entity.id
_entity.type
_entity.pdbx_description
1 polymer ?
#
loop_
_entity_poly.entity_id
_entity_poly.type
_entity_poly.pdbx_seq_one_letter_code
_entity_poly.pdbx_strand_id
1 'polypeptide(L)'
;MVLVVAGWLPLAVAEAGGRALGSAVAASRAYRWAVAVENVAVALPGTTDRGAAEVAAEALAHLGAVAALLPHAGAMGAAAAAGTGGDVAAVAAELTGQPAIVVSAHVGWWEALPAAVGTWLAPDQLMWVAYAPLADVALDAAVAAVRAAAVPQMRLIPARGAYKVLDAALRRGDVVGLMGDAFAPVAVATGPPVVFAGRRLRGRTGAARLAAATGAPRPGWCWSA
;
A
#
# COMPACT_ATOMS: atom_id res chain seq x y z
N MET A 1 14.06 5.20 -16.24
CA MET A 1 15.45 4.71 -16.21
C MET A 1 15.82 4.08 -14.87
N VAL A 2 15.63 4.76 -13.73
CA VAL A 2 15.98 4.24 -12.38
C VAL A 2 15.27 2.92 -12.04
N LEU A 3 13.96 2.81 -12.26
CA LEU A 3 13.21 1.56 -11.98
C LEU A 3 13.67 0.38 -12.85
N VAL A 4 14.14 0.64 -14.08
CA VAL A 4 14.65 -0.42 -14.97
C VAL A 4 15.99 -0.95 -14.48
N VAL A 5 16.90 -0.05 -14.06
CA VAL A 5 18.21 -0.43 -13.52
C VAL A 5 18.05 -1.20 -12.21
N ALA A 6 17.17 -0.75 -11.32
CA ALA A 6 16.92 -1.41 -10.05
C ALA A 6 16.39 -2.85 -10.23
N GLY A 7 15.62 -3.12 -11.28
CA GLY A 7 15.14 -4.47 -11.61
C GLY A 7 16.22 -5.45 -12.06
N TRP A 8 17.42 -4.99 -12.43
CA TRP A 8 18.54 -5.86 -12.82
C TRP A 8 19.50 -6.18 -11.68
N LEU A 9 19.40 -5.44 -10.58
CA LEU A 9 20.23 -5.64 -9.41
C LEU A 9 19.73 -6.84 -8.60
N PRO A 10 20.63 -7.62 -7.96
CA PRO A 10 20.22 -8.58 -6.95
C PRO A 10 19.39 -7.91 -5.85
N LEU A 11 18.41 -8.62 -5.30
CA LEU A 11 17.44 -8.08 -4.32
C LEU A 11 18.13 -7.34 -3.16
N ALA A 12 19.15 -7.97 -2.55
CA ALA A 12 19.91 -7.39 -1.45
C ALA A 12 20.65 -6.10 -1.83
N VAL A 13 21.12 -5.99 -3.09
CA VAL A 13 21.81 -4.80 -3.59
C VAL A 13 20.80 -3.68 -3.86
N ALA A 14 19.65 -4.00 -4.45
CA ALA A 14 18.57 -3.04 -4.65
C ALA A 14 18.05 -2.50 -3.31
N GLU A 15 17.83 -3.38 -2.32
CA GLU A 15 17.41 -2.99 -0.97
C GLU A 15 18.46 -2.10 -0.29
N ALA A 16 19.72 -2.52 -0.25
CA ALA A 16 20.78 -1.76 0.38
C ALA A 16 20.98 -0.38 -0.29
N GLY A 17 20.94 -0.33 -1.62
CA GLY A 17 21.00 0.92 -2.37
C GLY A 17 19.81 1.85 -2.10
N GLY A 18 18.60 1.29 -2.04
CA GLY A 18 17.39 2.03 -1.67
C GLY A 18 17.45 2.58 -0.24
N ARG A 19 17.87 1.76 0.73
CA ARG A 19 18.10 2.18 2.12
C ARG A 19 19.11 3.31 2.19
N ALA A 20 20.26 3.17 1.52
CA ALA A 20 21.30 4.20 1.50
C ALA A 20 20.78 5.54 0.94
N LEU A 21 20.01 5.51 -0.15
CA LEU A 21 19.38 6.71 -0.70
C LEU A 21 18.37 7.32 0.27
N GLY A 22 17.51 6.52 0.89
CA GLY A 22 16.55 6.97 1.90
C GLY A 22 17.23 7.60 3.12
N SER A 23 18.31 6.98 3.62
CA SER A 23 19.14 7.52 4.70
C SER A 23 19.82 8.83 4.31
N ALA A 24 20.27 8.99 3.06
CA ALA A 24 20.82 10.26 2.58
C ALA A 24 19.76 11.37 2.56
N VAL A 25 18.52 11.06 2.14
CA VAL A 25 17.39 11.99 2.22
C VAL A 25 17.12 12.38 3.68
N ALA A 26 17.10 11.42 4.61
CA ALA A 26 16.94 11.69 6.03
C ALA A 26 18.07 12.57 6.60
N ALA A 27 19.33 12.27 6.27
CA ALA A 27 20.51 13.01 6.72
C ALA A 27 20.50 14.47 6.23
N SER A 28 20.05 14.70 5.00
CA SER A 28 19.88 16.06 4.46
C SER A 28 18.72 16.83 5.11
N ARG A 29 17.88 16.16 5.91
CA ARG A 29 16.63 16.69 6.48
C ARG A 29 15.71 17.32 5.43
N ALA A 30 15.84 16.84 4.18
CA ALA A 30 15.06 17.32 3.06
C ALA A 30 13.64 16.72 3.08
N TYR A 31 12.83 17.10 2.08
CA TYR A 31 11.50 16.56 1.76
C TYR A 31 10.66 16.10 2.97
N ARG A 32 9.85 17.01 3.51
CA ARG A 32 8.87 16.72 4.57
C ARG A 32 9.44 16.10 5.85
N TRP A 33 10.75 16.21 6.11
CA TRP A 33 11.40 15.74 7.34
C TRP A 33 10.64 16.13 8.63
N ALA A 34 10.30 17.42 8.79
CA ALA A 34 9.58 17.90 9.97
C ALA A 34 8.22 17.19 10.15
N VAL A 35 7.51 16.93 9.06
CA VAL A 35 6.23 16.21 9.07
C VAL A 35 6.42 14.75 9.45
N ALA A 36 7.49 14.11 8.97
CA ALA A 36 7.81 12.73 9.34
C ALA A 36 8.07 12.59 10.85
N VAL A 37 8.89 13.49 11.42
CA VAL A 37 9.18 13.51 12.87
C VAL A 37 7.92 13.79 13.69
N GLU A 38 7.10 14.77 13.29
CA GLU A 38 5.82 15.06 13.95
C GLU A 38 4.88 13.85 13.94
N ASN A 39 4.73 13.20 12.78
CA ASN A 39 3.88 12.02 12.64
C ASN A 39 4.33 10.88 13.55
N VAL A 40 5.64 10.65 13.68
CA VAL A 40 6.19 9.64 14.59
C VAL A 40 5.90 9.99 16.04
N ALA A 41 6.15 11.23 16.45
CA ALA A 41 5.90 11.68 17.83
C ALA A 41 4.41 11.54 18.23
N VAL A 42 3.51 11.79 17.27
CA VAL A 42 2.06 11.60 17.44
C VAL A 42 1.70 10.11 17.51
N ALA A 43 2.27 9.28 16.63
CA ALA A 43 1.95 7.86 16.53
C ALA A 43 2.53 7.03 17.68
N LEU A 44 3.65 7.47 18.26
CA LEU A 44 4.35 6.80 19.35
C LEU A 44 4.50 7.74 20.56
N PRO A 45 3.41 7.99 21.33
CA PRO A 45 3.46 8.85 22.51
C PRO A 45 4.50 8.37 23.52
N GLY A 46 5.28 9.30 24.07
CA GLY A 46 6.35 9.00 25.03
C GLY A 46 7.72 8.78 24.40
N THR A 47 7.83 8.81 23.07
CA THR A 47 9.13 8.86 22.39
C THR A 47 9.78 10.23 22.60
N THR A 48 11.08 10.28 22.87
CA THR A 48 11.83 11.55 22.92
C THR A 48 11.93 12.18 21.53
N ASP A 49 12.19 13.49 21.45
CA ASP A 49 12.41 14.16 20.15
C ASP A 49 13.51 13.47 19.33
N ARG A 50 14.58 13.03 20.01
CA ARG A 50 15.65 12.25 19.41
C ARG A 50 15.15 10.91 18.88
N GLY A 51 14.39 10.16 19.68
CA GLY A 51 13.83 8.87 19.26
C GLY A 51 12.86 9.02 18.08
N ALA A 52 12.06 10.08 18.06
CA ALA A 52 11.16 10.36 16.94
C ALA A 52 11.92 10.65 15.65
N ALA A 53 13.03 11.39 15.75
CA ALA A 53 13.93 11.63 14.62
C ALA A 53 14.61 10.35 14.13
N GLU A 54 15.08 9.48 15.03
CA GLU A 54 15.71 8.20 14.67
C GLU A 54 14.72 7.27 13.94
N VAL A 55 13.49 7.15 14.44
CA VAL A 55 12.44 6.36 13.78
C VAL A 55 12.02 6.98 12.44
N ALA A 56 11.94 8.31 12.34
CA ALA A 56 11.64 8.98 11.07
C ALA A 56 12.74 8.76 10.02
N ALA A 57 14.01 8.75 10.43
CA ALA A 57 15.13 8.43 9.55
C ALA A 57 15.06 6.98 9.05
N GLU A 58 14.80 6.03 9.95
CA GLU A 58 14.64 4.62 9.58
C GLU A 58 13.43 4.41 8.64
N ALA A 59 12.32 5.12 8.88
CA ALA A 59 11.16 5.07 7.98
C ALA A 59 11.49 5.59 6.57
N LEU A 60 12.32 6.63 6.43
CA LEU A 60 12.79 7.11 5.13
C LEU A 60 13.76 6.14 4.46
N ALA A 61 14.65 5.50 5.22
CA ALA A 61 15.50 4.42 4.72
C ALA A 61 14.65 3.25 4.17
N HIS A 62 13.63 2.81 4.92
CA HIS A 62 12.68 1.80 4.48
C HIS A 62 11.89 2.23 3.24
N LEU A 63 11.43 3.48 3.17
CA LEU A 63 10.74 3.99 1.99
C LEU A 63 11.63 3.93 0.74
N GLY A 64 12.91 4.28 0.88
CA GLY A 64 13.90 4.15 -0.18
C GLY A 64 14.08 2.69 -0.62
N ALA A 65 14.13 1.74 0.33
CA ALA A 65 14.17 0.31 0.04
C ALA A 65 12.93 -0.14 -0.75
N VAL A 66 11.72 0.19 -0.27
CA VAL A 66 10.46 -0.15 -0.95
C VAL A 66 10.43 0.38 -2.39
N ALA A 67 10.88 1.62 -2.61
CA ALA A 67 10.95 2.20 -3.94
C ALA A 67 11.93 1.45 -4.87
N ALA A 68 13.09 1.05 -4.36
CA ALA A 68 14.10 0.29 -5.11
C ALA A 68 13.65 -1.15 -5.39
N LEU A 69 12.82 -1.73 -4.51
CA LEU A 69 12.30 -3.09 -4.62
C LEU A 69 11.04 -3.20 -5.48
N LEU A 70 10.41 -2.09 -5.86
CA LEU A 70 9.20 -2.09 -6.69
C LEU A 70 9.30 -2.96 -7.96
N PRO A 71 10.40 -2.93 -8.74
CA PRO A 71 10.55 -3.80 -9.92
C PRO A 71 10.56 -5.30 -9.62
N HIS A 72 10.83 -5.69 -8.36
CA HIS A 72 10.89 -7.07 -7.88
C HIS A 72 9.56 -7.57 -7.32
N ALA A 73 8.49 -6.76 -7.39
CA ALA A 73 7.24 -7.04 -6.68
C ALA A 73 6.58 -8.38 -7.04
N GLY A 74 6.67 -8.83 -8.30
CA GLY A 74 6.13 -10.13 -8.70
C GLY A 74 6.84 -11.29 -8.01
N ALA A 75 8.18 -11.31 -8.03
CA ALA A 75 8.97 -12.39 -7.42
C ALA A 75 8.82 -12.42 -5.90
N MET A 76 8.80 -11.25 -5.29
CA MET A 76 8.69 -11.13 -3.85
C MET A 76 7.24 -11.36 -3.35
N GLY A 77 6.21 -11.13 -4.15
CA GLY A 77 4.81 -11.40 -3.77
C GLY A 77 4.54 -12.87 -3.45
N ALA A 78 5.13 -13.79 -4.23
CA ALA A 78 5.07 -15.21 -3.96
C ALA A 78 5.76 -15.59 -2.64
N ALA A 79 6.90 -14.96 -2.35
CA ALA A 79 7.61 -15.14 -1.07
C ALA A 79 6.81 -14.54 0.10
N ALA A 80 6.19 -13.38 -0.10
CA ALA A 80 5.35 -12.73 0.91
C ALA A 80 4.12 -13.58 1.24
N ALA A 81 3.46 -14.18 0.25
CA ALA A 81 2.35 -15.11 0.50
C ALA A 81 2.78 -16.33 1.33
N ALA A 82 4.03 -16.76 1.23
CA ALA A 82 4.59 -17.85 2.04
C ALA A 82 5.07 -17.41 3.44
N GLY A 83 5.40 -16.13 3.62
CA GLY A 83 6.02 -15.58 4.84
C GLY A 83 5.13 -14.68 5.70
N THR A 84 3.90 -14.36 5.27
CA THR A 84 2.97 -13.52 6.03
C THR A 84 2.61 -14.14 7.39
N GLY A 85 2.72 -13.36 8.46
CA GLY A 85 2.24 -13.76 9.80
C GLY A 85 0.71 -13.71 9.89
N GLY A 86 0.12 -14.63 10.65
CA GLY A 86 -1.34 -14.82 10.75
C GLY A 86 -1.84 -16.07 10.00
N ASP A 87 -3.14 -16.29 9.97
CA ASP A 87 -3.73 -17.42 9.23
C ASP A 87 -3.92 -17.06 7.75
N VAL A 88 -2.80 -17.04 7.03
CA VAL A 88 -2.74 -16.76 5.59
C VAL A 88 -3.59 -17.74 4.80
N ALA A 89 -3.68 -18.99 5.26
CA ALA A 89 -4.50 -20.02 4.63
C ALA A 89 -5.99 -19.70 4.76
N ALA A 90 -6.45 -19.22 5.93
CA ALA A 90 -7.82 -18.74 6.09
C ALA A 90 -8.10 -17.51 5.21
N VAL A 91 -7.20 -16.53 5.16
CA VAL A 91 -7.37 -15.34 4.29
C VAL A 91 -7.40 -15.74 2.81
N ALA A 92 -6.53 -16.65 2.38
CA ALA A 92 -6.52 -17.17 1.02
C ALA A 92 -7.82 -17.92 0.68
N ALA A 93 -8.32 -18.75 1.61
CA ALA A 93 -9.57 -19.48 1.45
C ALA A 93 -10.77 -18.54 1.37
N GLU A 94 -10.78 -17.45 2.14
CA GLU A 94 -11.83 -16.42 2.09
C GLU A 94 -11.79 -15.60 0.79
N LEU A 95 -10.62 -15.45 0.18
CA LEU A 95 -10.45 -14.67 -1.06
C LEU A 95 -10.76 -15.47 -2.32
N THR A 96 -10.50 -16.77 -2.32
CA THR A 96 -10.63 -17.62 -3.51
C THR A 96 -12.07 -17.72 -3.97
N GLY A 97 -12.39 -17.12 -5.12
CA GLY A 97 -13.70 -17.21 -5.75
C GLY A 97 -14.83 -16.46 -5.03
N GLN A 98 -14.51 -15.64 -4.03
CA GLN A 98 -15.47 -14.81 -3.31
C GLN A 98 -15.14 -13.31 -3.49
N PRO A 99 -16.17 -12.43 -3.59
CA PRO A 99 -15.93 -11.00 -3.61
C PRO A 99 -15.39 -10.53 -2.27
N ALA A 100 -14.37 -9.67 -2.31
CA ALA A 100 -13.69 -9.25 -1.11
C ALA A 100 -13.15 -7.83 -1.21
N ILE A 101 -13.09 -7.15 -0.07
CA ILE A 101 -12.44 -5.84 0.06
C ILE A 101 -11.16 -6.00 0.88
N VAL A 102 -10.01 -5.91 0.21
CA VAL A 102 -8.70 -5.90 0.84
C VAL A 102 -8.31 -4.45 1.16
N VAL A 103 -8.13 -4.15 2.44
CA VAL A 103 -7.69 -2.83 2.92
C VAL A 103 -6.28 -2.94 3.47
N SER A 104 -5.38 -2.07 2.99
CA SER A 104 -4.01 -1.96 3.46
C SER A 104 -3.65 -0.53 3.89
N ALA A 105 -2.44 -0.35 4.41
CA ALA A 105 -1.84 0.94 4.76
C ALA A 105 -0.40 1.00 4.21
N HIS A 106 0.19 2.19 4.12
CA HIS A 106 1.58 2.37 3.72
C HIS A 106 2.52 1.97 4.87
N VAL A 107 2.55 0.68 5.18
CA VAL A 107 3.34 0.07 6.25
C VAL A 107 4.05 -1.16 5.69
N GLY A 108 5.29 -1.39 6.14
CA GLY A 108 6.11 -2.49 5.66
C GLY A 108 6.29 -2.43 4.15
N TRP A 109 6.21 -3.59 3.50
CA TRP A 109 6.28 -3.69 2.04
C TRP A 109 4.89 -3.92 1.43
N TRP A 110 4.07 -2.86 1.41
CA TRP A 110 2.67 -2.94 0.97
C TRP A 110 2.50 -3.31 -0.52
N GLU A 111 3.51 -3.06 -1.37
CA GLU A 111 3.50 -3.45 -2.79
C GLU A 111 3.56 -4.97 -3.00
N ALA A 112 3.94 -5.73 -1.98
CA ALA A 112 3.85 -7.19 -1.97
C ALA A 112 2.41 -7.69 -2.04
N LEU A 113 1.52 -6.96 -1.38
CA LEU A 113 0.20 -7.46 -1.03
C LEU A 113 -0.64 -7.78 -2.26
N PRO A 114 -0.72 -6.92 -3.30
CA PRO A 114 -1.43 -7.28 -4.53
C PRO A 114 -0.87 -8.54 -5.19
N ALA A 115 0.45 -8.74 -5.14
CA ALA A 115 1.08 -9.92 -5.72
C ALA A 115 0.82 -11.19 -4.90
N ALA A 116 0.78 -11.09 -3.57
CA ALA A 116 0.34 -12.18 -2.70
C ALA A 116 -1.14 -12.55 -2.97
N VAL A 117 -2.03 -11.56 -2.95
CA VAL A 117 -3.47 -11.74 -3.25
C VAL A 117 -3.67 -12.34 -4.63
N GLY A 118 -2.90 -11.91 -5.63
CA GLY A 118 -2.94 -12.44 -6.99
C GLY A 118 -2.71 -13.96 -7.07
N THR A 119 -1.98 -14.55 -6.12
CA THR A 119 -1.78 -16.01 -6.08
C THR A 119 -2.97 -16.80 -5.55
N TRP A 120 -3.94 -16.12 -4.92
CA TRP A 120 -5.14 -16.71 -4.32
C TRP A 120 -6.40 -16.49 -5.14
N LEU A 121 -6.33 -15.68 -6.21
CA LEU A 121 -7.48 -15.41 -7.06
C LEU A 121 -7.85 -16.66 -7.88
N ALA A 122 -9.15 -16.91 -8.03
CA ALA A 122 -9.62 -17.89 -9.02
C ALA A 122 -9.26 -17.43 -10.45
N PRO A 123 -9.15 -18.34 -11.45
CA PRO A 123 -8.68 -18.00 -12.80
C PRO A 123 -9.42 -16.82 -13.46
N ASP A 124 -10.74 -16.76 -13.28
CA ASP A 124 -11.59 -15.71 -13.88
C ASP A 124 -11.81 -14.50 -12.96
N GLN A 125 -11.23 -14.51 -11.75
CA GLN A 125 -11.39 -13.46 -10.76
C GLN A 125 -10.35 -12.35 -10.97
N LEU A 126 -10.78 -11.10 -10.90
CA LEU A 126 -9.88 -9.94 -11.02
C LEU A 126 -9.68 -9.23 -9.68
N MET A 127 -8.54 -8.56 -9.54
CA MET A 127 -8.27 -7.63 -8.44
C MET A 127 -8.29 -6.19 -8.95
N TRP A 128 -9.21 -5.37 -8.45
CA TRP A 128 -9.34 -3.96 -8.82
C TRP A 128 -8.76 -3.07 -7.73
N VAL A 129 -7.71 -2.31 -8.05
CA VAL A 129 -7.00 -1.47 -7.09
C VAL A 129 -7.19 0.00 -7.43
N ALA A 130 -7.78 0.76 -6.51
CA ALA A 130 -7.87 2.20 -6.67
C ALA A 130 -6.53 2.86 -6.31
N TYR A 131 -5.96 3.64 -7.22
CA TYR A 131 -4.71 4.35 -7.01
C TYR A 131 -4.83 5.83 -7.37
N ALA A 132 -3.98 6.67 -6.76
CA ALA A 132 -3.85 8.06 -7.17
C ALA A 132 -2.74 8.16 -8.23
N PRO A 133 -3.04 8.62 -9.45
CA PRO A 133 -2.01 8.82 -10.47
C PRO A 133 -0.92 9.76 -9.99
N LEU A 134 0.33 9.44 -10.33
CA LEU A 134 1.49 10.29 -10.06
C LEU A 134 1.45 11.52 -10.96
N ALA A 135 2.03 12.63 -10.47
CA ALA A 135 2.07 13.89 -11.23
C ALA A 135 2.96 13.78 -12.48
N ASP A 136 4.02 12.98 -12.41
CA ASP A 136 4.88 12.67 -13.56
C ASP A 136 4.28 11.47 -14.32
N VAL A 137 3.86 11.73 -15.56
CA VAL A 137 3.16 10.74 -16.42
C VAL A 137 4.06 9.58 -16.80
N ALA A 138 5.36 9.82 -17.03
CA ALA A 138 6.29 8.76 -17.41
C ALA A 138 6.57 7.83 -16.23
N LEU A 139 6.71 8.40 -15.02
CA LEU A 139 6.82 7.63 -13.80
C LEU A 139 5.53 6.86 -13.49
N ASP A 140 4.36 7.48 -13.65
CA ASP A 140 3.06 6.81 -13.46
C ASP A 140 2.94 5.57 -14.36
N ALA A 141 3.24 5.73 -15.65
CA ALA A 141 3.21 4.65 -16.62
C ALA A 141 4.20 3.53 -16.26
N ALA A 142 5.41 3.88 -15.80
CA ALA A 142 6.41 2.89 -15.37
C ALA A 142 5.94 2.09 -14.14
N VAL A 143 5.39 2.76 -13.13
CA VAL A 143 4.85 2.10 -11.92
C VAL A 143 3.66 1.21 -12.29
N ALA A 144 2.75 1.70 -13.14
CA ALA A 144 1.61 0.93 -13.62
C ALA A 144 2.06 -0.34 -14.38
N ALA A 145 3.08 -0.22 -15.24
CA ALA A 145 3.62 -1.35 -15.99
C ALA A 145 4.24 -2.41 -15.07
N VAL A 146 5.04 -2.00 -14.06
CA VAL A 146 5.62 -2.92 -13.08
C VAL A 146 4.53 -3.66 -12.32
N ARG A 147 3.52 -2.94 -11.83
CA ARG A 147 2.38 -3.51 -11.12
C ARG A 147 1.58 -4.49 -11.98
N ALA A 148 1.32 -4.14 -13.25
CA ALA A 148 0.62 -5.02 -14.19
C ALA A 148 1.43 -6.29 -14.52
N ALA A 149 2.74 -6.18 -14.63
CA ALA A 149 3.62 -7.34 -14.85
C ALA A 149 3.69 -8.25 -13.63
N ALA A 150 3.64 -7.70 -12.42
CA ALA A 150 3.65 -8.47 -11.17
C ALA A 150 2.37 -9.28 -10.98
N VAL A 151 1.21 -8.75 -11.40
CA VAL A 151 -0.11 -9.37 -11.19
C VAL A 151 -0.99 -9.26 -12.43
N PRO A 152 -1.02 -10.28 -13.31
CA PRO A 152 -1.79 -10.24 -14.56
C PRO A 152 -3.30 -10.01 -14.39
N GLN A 153 -3.87 -10.48 -13.27
CA GLN A 153 -5.30 -10.31 -12.92
C GLN A 153 -5.61 -8.96 -12.26
N MET A 154 -4.60 -8.11 -12.03
CA MET A 154 -4.81 -6.79 -11.43
C MET A 154 -5.25 -5.75 -12.46
N ARG A 155 -6.19 -4.90 -12.05
CA ARG A 155 -6.66 -3.72 -12.79
C ARG A 155 -6.50 -2.49 -11.91
N LEU A 156 -5.61 -1.59 -12.33
CA LEU A 156 -5.43 -0.30 -11.67
C LEU A 156 -6.48 0.68 -12.19
N ILE A 157 -7.18 1.36 -11.27
CA ILE A 157 -8.15 2.40 -11.62
C ILE A 157 -7.85 3.70 -10.88
N PRO A 158 -7.97 4.86 -11.53
CA PRO A 158 -7.83 6.14 -10.85
C PRO A 158 -8.85 6.28 -9.72
N ALA A 159 -8.40 6.68 -8.53
CA ALA A 159 -9.24 6.78 -7.34
C ALA A 159 -10.42 7.77 -7.51
N ARG A 160 -10.26 8.79 -8.35
CA ARG A 160 -11.32 9.74 -8.67
C ARG A 160 -12.40 9.05 -9.51
N GLY A 161 -13.59 8.86 -8.92
CA GLY A 161 -14.72 8.21 -9.58
C GLY A 161 -14.69 6.69 -9.53
N ALA A 162 -13.70 6.07 -8.87
CA ALA A 162 -13.55 4.62 -8.77
C ALA A 162 -14.76 3.90 -8.15
N TYR A 163 -15.53 4.56 -7.29
CA TYR A 163 -16.58 3.91 -6.48
C TYR A 163 -17.54 3.03 -7.30
N LYS A 164 -18.07 3.55 -8.41
CA LYS A 164 -19.01 2.79 -9.26
C LYS A 164 -18.37 1.56 -9.90
N VAL A 165 -17.09 1.69 -10.30
CA VAL A 165 -16.33 0.60 -10.90
C VAL A 165 -16.05 -0.49 -9.87
N LEU A 166 -15.67 -0.10 -8.65
CA LEU A 166 -15.40 -1.03 -7.55
C LEU A 166 -16.66 -1.74 -7.04
N ASP A 167 -17.78 -1.04 -6.92
CA ASP A 167 -19.07 -1.65 -6.57
C ASP A 167 -19.48 -2.69 -7.63
N ALA A 168 -19.36 -2.34 -8.91
CA ALA A 168 -19.63 -3.27 -10.01
C ALA A 168 -18.68 -4.48 -10.01
N ALA A 169 -17.40 -4.28 -9.68
CA ALA A 169 -16.42 -5.36 -9.54
C ALA A 169 -16.83 -6.34 -8.44
N LEU A 170 -17.11 -5.86 -7.24
CA LEU A 170 -17.55 -6.69 -6.12
C LEU A 170 -18.83 -7.48 -6.46
N ARG A 171 -19.79 -6.87 -7.16
CA ARG A 171 -21.01 -7.57 -7.61
C ARG A 171 -20.76 -8.70 -8.60
N ARG A 172 -19.63 -8.69 -9.31
CA ARG A 172 -19.21 -9.77 -10.22
C ARG A 172 -18.42 -10.88 -9.52
N GLY A 173 -18.15 -10.77 -8.22
CA GLY A 173 -17.28 -11.70 -7.51
C GLY A 173 -15.80 -11.31 -7.50
N ASP A 174 -15.44 -10.13 -8.01
CA ASP A 174 -14.05 -9.66 -8.03
C ASP A 174 -13.58 -9.17 -6.65
N VAL A 175 -12.25 -9.10 -6.49
CA VAL A 175 -11.60 -8.53 -5.31
C VAL A 175 -11.30 -7.05 -5.54
N VAL A 176 -11.43 -6.23 -4.50
CA VAL A 176 -11.12 -4.80 -4.51
C VAL A 176 -10.03 -4.47 -3.50
N GLY A 177 -8.95 -3.82 -3.95
CA GLY A 177 -7.85 -3.33 -3.10
C GLY A 177 -7.94 -1.82 -2.85
N LEU A 178 -7.81 -1.42 -1.58
CA LEU A 178 -7.87 -0.02 -1.14
C LEU A 178 -6.78 0.30 -0.11
N MET A 179 -6.23 1.53 -0.19
CA MET A 179 -5.40 2.10 0.88
C MET A 179 -6.28 2.86 1.87
N GLY A 180 -6.26 2.43 3.14
CA GLY A 180 -7.12 2.94 4.21
C GLY A 180 -6.53 4.10 5.01
N ASP A 181 -5.23 4.36 4.88
CA ASP A 181 -4.47 5.31 5.71
C ASP A 181 -4.34 6.73 5.10
N ALA A 182 -4.96 6.96 3.94
CA ALA A 182 -4.95 8.26 3.29
C ALA A 182 -5.99 9.21 3.90
N PHE A 183 -5.65 9.82 5.04
CA PHE A 183 -6.45 10.84 5.72
C PHE A 183 -6.13 12.25 5.25
N ALA A 184 -7.07 13.18 5.46
CA ALA A 184 -6.81 14.61 5.28
C ALA A 184 -7.31 15.41 6.50
N PRO A 185 -6.71 16.58 6.80
CA PRO A 185 -7.14 17.41 7.92
C PRO A 185 -8.62 17.80 7.81
N VAL A 186 -9.30 17.93 8.96
CA VAL A 186 -10.75 18.22 9.03
C VAL A 186 -11.13 19.50 8.27
N ALA A 187 -10.22 20.49 8.23
CA ALA A 187 -10.42 21.79 7.60
C ALA A 187 -10.50 21.75 6.06
N VAL A 188 -10.00 20.70 5.41
CA VAL A 188 -9.83 20.66 3.95
C VAL A 188 -10.47 19.44 3.29
N ALA A 189 -11.11 18.57 4.07
CA ALA A 189 -11.60 17.28 3.59
C ALA A 189 -13.12 17.10 3.78
N THR A 190 -13.72 16.26 2.94
CA THR A 190 -15.17 16.02 2.90
C THR A 190 -15.62 14.69 3.52
N GLY A 191 -14.69 13.89 4.06
CA GLY A 191 -14.99 12.60 4.71
C GLY A 191 -15.52 12.72 6.15
N PRO A 192 -16.08 11.66 6.76
CA PRO A 192 -16.54 11.70 8.15
C PRO A 192 -15.36 11.90 9.12
N PRO A 193 -15.60 12.52 10.28
CA PRO A 193 -14.59 12.65 11.31
C PRO A 193 -14.17 11.26 11.82
N VAL A 194 -12.87 11.07 11.99
CA VAL A 194 -12.25 9.88 12.59
C VAL A 194 -11.16 10.32 13.56
N VAL A 195 -10.87 9.49 14.56
CA VAL A 195 -9.73 9.70 15.45
C VAL A 195 -8.67 8.68 15.10
N PHE A 196 -7.47 9.15 14.76
CA PHE A 196 -6.31 8.33 14.46
C PHE A 196 -5.10 8.88 15.20
N ALA A 197 -4.41 8.02 15.96
CA ALA A 197 -3.30 8.41 16.85
C ALA A 197 -3.62 9.66 17.71
N GLY A 198 -4.82 9.70 18.30
CA GLY A 198 -5.28 10.83 19.12
C GLY A 198 -5.64 12.11 18.36
N ARG A 199 -5.43 12.19 17.04
CA ARG A 199 -5.77 13.36 16.21
C ARG A 199 -7.13 13.17 15.54
N ARG A 200 -7.91 14.25 15.50
CA ARG A 200 -9.14 14.32 14.71
C ARG A 200 -8.79 14.56 13.24
N LEU A 201 -9.14 13.61 12.40
CA LEU A 201 -8.93 13.64 10.94
C LEU A 201 -10.27 13.43 10.24
N ARG A 202 -10.28 13.50 8.90
CA ARG A 202 -11.40 13.00 8.09
C ARG A 202 -10.95 11.79 7.28
N GLY A 203 -11.67 10.68 7.45
CA GLY A 203 -11.38 9.40 6.83
C GLY A 203 -11.94 9.27 5.43
N ARG A 204 -11.33 8.41 4.61
CA ARG A 204 -11.96 7.94 3.37
C ARG A 204 -12.99 6.86 3.73
N THR A 205 -14.20 6.97 3.18
CA THR A 205 -15.29 6.02 3.45
C THR A 205 -15.40 4.93 2.38
N GLY A 206 -14.48 4.86 1.42
CA GLY A 206 -14.60 3.99 0.25
C GLY A 206 -14.86 2.53 0.64
N ALA A 207 -13.99 1.96 1.46
CA ALA A 207 -14.11 0.58 1.94
C ALA A 207 -15.41 0.35 2.73
N ALA A 208 -15.73 1.23 3.68
CA ALA A 208 -16.93 1.11 4.50
C ALA A 208 -18.22 1.20 3.67
N ARG A 209 -18.28 2.12 2.70
CA ARG A 209 -19.44 2.27 1.80
C ARG A 209 -19.60 1.08 0.87
N LEU A 210 -18.50 0.56 0.30
CA LEU A 210 -18.53 -0.64 -0.53
C LEU A 210 -19.02 -1.84 0.27
N ALA A 211 -18.45 -2.08 1.46
CA ALA A 211 -18.87 -3.18 2.32
C ALA A 211 -20.37 -3.10 2.66
N ALA A 212 -20.87 -1.89 2.98
CA ALA A 212 -22.29 -1.69 3.25
C ALA A 212 -23.19 -1.89 2.02
N ALA A 213 -22.72 -1.54 0.82
CA ALA A 213 -23.50 -1.60 -0.41
C ALA A 213 -23.53 -3.00 -1.07
N THR A 214 -22.51 -3.82 -0.83
CA THR A 214 -22.35 -5.12 -1.48
C THR A 214 -22.48 -6.30 -0.52
N GLY A 215 -22.41 -6.08 0.79
CA GLY A 215 -22.36 -7.15 1.78
C GLY A 215 -21.07 -7.98 1.71
N ALA A 216 -20.09 -7.56 0.91
CA ALA A 216 -18.84 -8.31 0.74
C ALA A 216 -18.10 -8.44 2.08
N PRO A 217 -17.59 -9.63 2.41
CA PRO A 217 -16.74 -9.82 3.58
C PRO A 217 -15.50 -8.92 3.50
N ARG A 218 -15.01 -8.55 4.69
CA ARG A 218 -13.78 -7.76 4.85
C ARG A 218 -12.67 -8.73 5.25
N PRO A 219 -11.90 -9.29 4.31
CA PRO A 219 -10.71 -10.02 4.70
C PRO A 219 -9.80 -9.11 5.52
N GLY A 220 -9.25 -9.71 6.57
CA GLY A 220 -8.50 -9.03 7.62
C GLY A 220 -7.28 -8.25 7.12
N TRP A 221 -6.71 -7.47 8.04
CA TRP A 221 -5.48 -6.70 7.82
C TRP A 221 -4.31 -7.66 7.54
N CYS A 222 -3.75 -7.63 6.33
CA CYS A 222 -2.50 -8.33 6.04
C CYS A 222 -1.32 -7.39 6.31
N TRP A 223 -0.47 -7.76 7.27
CA TRP A 223 0.87 -7.18 7.44
C TRP A 223 1.88 -8.04 6.69
N SER A 224 2.66 -7.45 5.78
CA SER A 224 3.94 -8.04 5.38
C SER A 224 4.99 -7.61 6.40
N ALA A 225 5.52 -8.58 7.14
CA ALA A 225 6.69 -8.40 8.00
C ALA A 225 7.97 -8.28 7.16
#